data_AF-A0A840F862-F1
#
_entry.id   AF-A0A840F862-F1
#
_cell.length_a   1.000
_cell.length_b   1.000
_cell.length_c   1.000
_cell.angle_alpha   90.00
_cell.angle_beta   90.00
_cell.angle_gamma   90.00
#
_symmetry.space_group_name_H-M   'P 1'
#
loop_
_entity.id
_entity.type
_entity.pdbx_description
1 polymer ?
#
loop_
_entity_poly.entity_id
_entity_poly.type
_entity_poly.pdbx_seq_one_letter_code
_entity_poly.pdbx_strand_id
1 'polypeptide(L)'
;MVSTAAALGVAVEPDPSLASLDIGRWRGRAPEDVAADLPVWFADPDACPHGGESIRAFVARIGAAVDDGDQVIVASPVAQALLCADADRYFAVEVRPASVFDCR
;
A
#
# COMPACT_ATOMS: atom_id res chain seq x y z
N MET A 1 9.22 -8.97 1.15
CA MET A 1 8.51 -9.39 -0.07
C MET A 1 9.33 -10.36 -0.92
N VAL A 2 10.64 -10.17 -1.09
CA VAL A 2 11.50 -11.11 -1.84
C VAL A 2 11.33 -12.57 -1.39
N SER A 3 11.12 -12.83 -0.08
CA SER A 3 10.95 -14.19 0.41
C SER A 3 9.62 -14.87 0.00
N THR A 4 8.55 -14.11 -0.28
CA THR A 4 7.27 -14.67 -0.77
C THR A 4 7.33 -14.97 -2.26
N ALA A 5 7.97 -14.09 -3.04
CA ALA A 5 8.23 -14.30 -4.46
C ALA A 5 9.11 -15.53 -4.72
N ALA A 6 10.17 -15.70 -3.92
CA ALA A 6 11.06 -16.86 -4.03
C ALA A 6 10.33 -18.20 -3.78
N ALA A 7 9.29 -18.21 -2.94
CA ALA A 7 8.46 -19.40 -2.69
C ALA A 7 7.60 -19.80 -3.90
N LEU A 8 7.37 -18.89 -4.86
CA LEU A 8 6.61 -19.14 -6.09
C LEU A 8 7.50 -19.57 -7.26
N GLY A 9 8.83 -19.61 -7.10
CA GLY A 9 9.76 -19.98 -8.17
C GLY A 9 9.86 -18.97 -9.31
N VAL A 10 9.32 -17.76 -9.12
CA VAL A 10 9.32 -16.68 -10.12
C VAL A 10 10.45 -15.70 -9.80
N ALA A 11 11.24 -15.33 -10.81
CA ALA A 11 12.18 -14.23 -10.70
C ALA A 11 11.40 -12.91 -10.59
N VAL A 12 11.49 -12.25 -9.44
CA VAL A 12 10.83 -10.96 -9.19
C VAL A 12 11.91 -9.90 -9.09
N GLU A 13 11.79 -8.86 -9.90
CA GLU A 13 12.59 -7.66 -9.81
C GLU A 13 11.86 -6.63 -8.93
N PRO A 14 12.52 -6.06 -7.90
CA PRO A 14 11.90 -5.04 -7.07
C PRO A 14 11.74 -3.74 -7.87
N ASP A 15 10.50 -3.32 -8.09
CA ASP A 15 10.19 -2.02 -8.70
C ASP A 15 10.05 -0.94 -7.60
N PRO A 16 10.88 0.11 -7.59
CA PRO A 16 10.75 1.24 -6.67
C PRO A 16 9.42 1.99 -6.79
N SER A 17 8.78 1.99 -7.96
CA SER A 17 7.48 2.64 -8.18
C SER A 17 6.36 1.97 -7.36
N LEU A 18 6.54 0.69 -7.02
CA LEU A 18 5.64 -0.14 -6.21
C LEU A 18 6.04 -0.20 -4.73
N ALA A 19 6.92 0.70 -4.27
CA ALA A 19 7.27 0.79 -2.87
C ALA A 19 6.03 1.04 -1.99
N SER A 20 5.98 0.37 -0.83
CA SER A 20 4.92 0.53 0.17
C SER A 20 4.81 1.98 0.65
N LEU A 21 3.63 2.34 1.17
CA LEU A 21 3.33 3.65 1.75
C LEU A 21 4.45 4.13 2.68
N ASP A 22 4.93 5.36 2.46
CA ASP A 22 5.89 6.00 3.33
C ASP A 22 5.21 6.58 4.57
N ILE A 23 5.35 5.88 5.69
CA ILE A 23 4.86 6.31 7.01
C ILE A 23 5.89 7.15 7.79
N GLY A 24 6.91 7.71 7.11
CA GLY A 24 7.84 8.69 7.66
C GLY A 24 8.33 8.39 9.08
N ARG A 25 8.07 9.31 10.01
CA ARG A 25 8.53 9.25 11.41
C ARG A 25 7.89 8.14 12.25
N TRP A 26 6.80 7.53 11.78
CA TRP A 26 6.17 6.40 12.48
C TRP A 26 6.91 5.10 12.20
N ARG A 27 7.80 5.06 11.21
CA ARG A 27 8.58 3.87 10.89
C ARG A 27 9.34 3.37 12.11
N GLY A 28 9.09 2.12 12.49
CA GLY A 28 9.72 1.47 13.63
C GLY A 28 9.14 1.84 15.00
N ARG A 29 8.09 2.68 15.05
CA ARG A 29 7.34 2.97 16.28
C ARG A 29 6.24 1.92 16.49
N ALA A 30 5.85 1.71 17.74
CA ALA A 30 4.73 0.84 18.06
C ALA A 30 3.39 1.58 17.83
N PRO A 31 2.27 0.88 17.56
CA PRO A 31 0.97 1.53 17.37
C PRO A 31 0.54 2.43 18.54
N GLU A 32 0.85 2.04 19.78
CA GLU A 32 0.58 2.81 20.99
C GLU A 32 1.29 4.18 21.02
N ASP A 33 2.47 4.27 20.39
CA ASP A 33 3.28 5.48 20.35
C ASP A 33 2.71 6.57 19.42
N VAL A 34 1.78 6.18 18.54
CA VAL A 34 1.17 7.03 17.50
C VAL A 34 -0.35 7.10 17.64
N ALA A 35 -0.93 6.46 18.66
CA ALA A 35 -2.36 6.28 18.82
C ALA A 35 -3.17 7.59 18.80
N ALA A 36 -2.58 8.70 19.25
CA ALA A 36 -3.22 10.02 19.26
C ALA A 36 -3.48 10.57 17.84
N ASP A 37 -2.62 10.21 16.88
CA ASP A 37 -2.67 10.69 15.50
C ASP A 37 -3.42 9.74 14.57
N LEU A 38 -3.69 8.49 15.01
CA LEU A 38 -4.40 7.49 14.21
C LEU A 38 -5.82 7.94 13.80
N PRO A 39 -6.66 8.56 14.66
CA PRO A 39 -8.01 8.94 14.28
C PRO A 39 -8.06 9.94 13.13
N VAL A 40 -7.17 10.94 13.10
CA VAL A 40 -7.11 11.91 11.99
C VAL A 40 -6.62 11.24 10.71
N TRP A 41 -5.64 10.35 10.80
CA TRP A 41 -5.14 9.61 9.64
C TRP A 41 -6.19 8.67 9.03
N PHE A 42 -7.01 8.00 9.86
CA PHE A 42 -8.08 7.13 9.38
C PHE A 42 -9.26 7.89 8.76
N ALA A 43 -9.46 9.16 9.13
CA ALA A 43 -10.61 9.96 8.69
C ALA A 43 -10.34 10.79 7.42
N ASP A 44 -9.07 11.11 7.13
CA ASP A 44 -8.68 11.98 6.03
C ASP A 44 -7.49 11.37 5.25
N PRO A 45 -7.69 10.94 3.99
CA PRO A 45 -6.62 10.34 3.20
C PRO A 45 -5.53 11.31 2.75
N ASP A 46 -5.73 12.62 2.93
CA ASP A 46 -4.71 13.65 2.70
C ASP A 46 -3.90 13.95 3.97
N ALA A 47 -4.34 13.49 5.14
CA ALA A 47 -3.64 13.70 6.40
C ALA A 47 -2.30 12.96 6.44
N CYS A 48 -1.23 13.70 6.77
CA CYS A 48 0.13 13.17 6.89
C CYS A 48 0.74 13.37 8.30
N PRO A 49 0.07 12.93 9.39
CA PRO A 49 0.60 13.05 10.75
C PRO A 49 1.78 12.09 11.03
N HIS A 50 2.26 11.38 10.02
CA HIS A 50 3.50 10.62 10.00
C HIS A 50 4.58 11.27 9.11
N GLY A 51 4.20 12.21 8.24
CA GLY A 51 5.11 13.10 7.48
C GLY A 51 5.80 12.47 6.29
N GLY A 52 5.32 11.30 5.88
CA GLY A 52 5.67 10.72 4.59
C GLY A 52 4.58 11.03 3.57
N GLU A 53 4.17 10.02 2.84
CA GLU A 53 3.24 10.11 1.72
C GLU A 53 1.78 10.02 2.17
N SER A 54 0.88 10.83 1.61
CA SER A 54 -0.56 10.69 1.87
C SER A 54 -1.14 9.44 1.21
N ILE A 55 -2.27 8.95 1.69
CA ILE A 55 -2.95 7.80 1.07
C ILE A 55 -3.38 8.14 -0.35
N ARG A 56 -3.89 9.37 -0.57
CA ARG A 56 -4.27 9.82 -1.91
C ARG A 56 -3.10 9.81 -2.88
N ALA A 57 -1.93 10.30 -2.47
CA ALA A 57 -0.72 10.29 -3.28
C ALA A 57 -0.24 8.85 -3.53
N PHE A 58 -0.30 8.00 -2.51
CA PHE A 58 0.08 6.59 -2.60
C PHE A 58 -0.78 5.82 -3.60
N VAL A 59 -2.12 5.94 -3.51
CA VAL A 59 -3.06 5.29 -4.45
C VAL A 59 -2.80 5.75 -5.88
N ALA A 60 -2.63 7.06 -6.10
CA ALA A 60 -2.35 7.59 -7.43
C ALA A 60 -1.01 7.07 -8.00
N ARG A 61 0.04 7.02 -7.18
CA ARG A 61 1.36 6.51 -7.58
C ARG A 61 1.29 5.04 -7.97
N ILE A 62 0.65 4.21 -7.14
CA ILE A 62 0.53 2.77 -7.38
C ILE A 62 -0.34 2.49 -8.62
N GLY A 63 -1.43 3.23 -8.80
CA GLY A 63 -2.28 3.10 -10.00
C GLY A 63 -1.57 3.51 -11.29
N ALA A 64 -0.65 4.49 -11.24
CA ALA A 64 0.14 4.90 -12.41
C ALA A 64 1.33 3.97 -12.70
N ALA A 65 1.68 3.09 -11.78
CA ALA A 65 2.82 2.17 -11.91
C ALA A 65 2.45 0.82 -12.54
N VAL A 66 1.16 0.54 -12.74
CA VAL A 66 0.67 -0.75 -13.26
C VAL A 66 -0.09 -0.50 -14.56
N ASP A 67 0.33 -1.14 -15.64
CA ASP A 67 -0.33 -1.09 -16.94
C ASP A 67 -1.30 -2.28 -17.14
N ASP A 68 -2.21 -2.16 -18.10
CA ASP A 68 -3.12 -3.24 -18.49
C ASP A 68 -2.32 -4.48 -18.97
N GLY A 69 -2.35 -5.54 -18.17
CA GLY A 69 -1.73 -6.83 -18.48
C GLY A 69 -0.57 -7.26 -17.57
N ASP A 70 -0.15 -6.40 -16.63
CA ASP A 70 0.94 -6.73 -15.71
C ASP A 70 0.49 -7.65 -14.57
N GLN A 71 1.23 -8.74 -14.35
CA GLN A 71 1.10 -9.57 -13.14
C GLN A 71 2.08 -9.07 -12.09
N VAL A 72 1.54 -8.43 -11.04
CA VAL A 72 2.35 -7.84 -9.96
C VAL A 72 2.13 -8.59 -8.65
N ILE A 73 3.22 -8.91 -7.95
CA ILE A 73 3.17 -9.44 -6.58
C ILE A 73 3.42 -8.30 -5.60
N VAL A 74 2.45 -8.05 -4.72
CA VAL A 74 2.43 -6.90 -3.82
C VAL A 74 2.21 -7.30 -2.36
N ALA A 75 2.70 -6.50 -1.41
CA ALA A 75 2.31 -6.60 0.01
C ALA A 75 1.05 -5.78 0.29
N SER A 76 0.39 -6.09 1.42
CA SER A 76 -0.96 -5.63 1.75
C SER A 76 -1.25 -4.13 1.51
N PRO A 77 -0.40 -3.17 1.91
CA PRO A 77 -0.71 -1.75 1.66
C PRO A 77 -0.76 -1.42 0.16
N VAL A 78 0.17 -1.98 -0.62
CA VAL A 78 0.22 -1.78 -2.08
C VAL A 78 -0.95 -2.48 -2.77
N ALA A 79 -1.34 -3.66 -2.29
CA ALA A 79 -2.54 -4.36 -2.77
C ALA A 79 -3.82 -3.55 -2.50
N GLN A 80 -3.97 -2.97 -1.31
CA GLN A 80 -5.12 -2.13 -0.98
C GLN A 80 -5.17 -0.89 -1.88
N ALA A 81 -4.00 -0.30 -2.19
CA ALA A 81 -3.91 0.84 -3.10
C ALA A 81 -4.33 0.49 -4.53
N LEU A 82 -3.86 -0.65 -5.07
CA LEU A 82 -4.26 -1.12 -6.41
C LEU A 82 -5.76 -1.35 -6.54
N LEU A 83 -6.38 -1.91 -5.49
CA LEU A 83 -7.81 -2.22 -5.48
C LEU A 83 -8.69 -1.02 -5.12
N CYS A 84 -8.07 0.14 -4.83
CA CYS A 84 -8.79 1.32 -4.42
C CYS A 84 -9.22 2.14 -5.64
N ALA A 85 -10.52 2.16 -5.93
CA ALA A 85 -11.08 3.12 -6.89
C ALA A 85 -11.18 4.55 -6.33
N ASP A 86 -11.18 4.68 -4.99
CA ASP A 86 -11.33 5.94 -4.26
C ASP A 86 -10.52 5.90 -2.97
N ALA A 87 -9.54 6.81 -2.83
CA ALA A 87 -8.62 6.87 -1.70
C ALA A 87 -9.34 7.01 -0.34
N ASP A 88 -10.53 7.61 -0.31
CA ASP A 88 -11.33 7.75 0.90
C ASP A 88 -11.77 6.37 1.46
N ARG A 89 -11.73 5.31 0.63
CA ARG A 89 -12.10 3.94 1.01
C ARG A 89 -10.90 3.06 1.33
N TYR A 90 -9.68 3.56 1.25
CA TYR A 90 -8.45 2.76 1.37
C TYR A 90 -8.43 1.83 2.59
N PHE A 91 -8.77 2.35 3.78
CA PHE A 91 -8.81 1.54 5.00
C PHE A 91 -9.96 0.53 5.06
N ALA A 92 -10.99 0.70 4.24
CA ALA A 92 -12.12 -0.22 4.13
C ALA A 92 -11.87 -1.33 3.09
N VAL A 93 -10.82 -1.22 2.27
CA VAL A 93 -10.46 -2.26 1.30
C VAL A 93 -9.85 -3.44 2.04
N GLU A 94 -10.53 -4.58 1.98
CA GLU A 94 -10.04 -5.83 2.55
C GLU A 94 -9.16 -6.56 1.53
N VAL A 95 -7.88 -6.76 1.86
CA VAL A 95 -6.98 -7.63 1.09
C VAL A 95 -6.72 -8.89 1.88
N ARG A 96 -7.11 -10.03 1.30
CA ARG A 96 -6.80 -11.33 1.88
C ARG A 96 -5.34 -11.70 1.59
N PRO A 97 -4.58 -12.19 2.58
CA PRO A 97 -3.22 -12.68 2.35
C PRO A 97 -3.18 -13.75 1.26
N ALA A 98 -2.12 -13.74 0.45
CA ALA A 98 -1.87 -14.73 -0.61
C ALA A 98 -3.03 -14.92 -1.60
N SER A 99 -3.75 -13.84 -1.93
CA SER A 99 -4.83 -13.85 -2.92
C SER A 99 -4.39 -13.19 -4.23
N VAL A 100 -4.96 -13.64 -5.34
CA VAL A 100 -4.75 -13.08 -6.69
C VAL A 100 -5.97 -12.24 -7.05
N PHE A 101 -5.73 -11.04 -7.59
CA PHE A 101 -6.78 -10.13 -8.05
C PHE A 101 -6.54 -9.79 -9.52
N ASP A 102 -7.57 -9.94 -10.34
CA ASP A 102 -7.55 -9.45 -11.72
C ASP A 102 -7.95 -7.97 -11.71
N CYS A 103 -7.01 -7.08 -12.03
CA CYS A 103 -7.32 -5.69 -12.36
C CYS A 103 -7.80 -5.66 -13.82
N ARG A 104 -8.98 -5.11 -14.06
CA ARG A 104 -9.61 -4.95 -15.39
C ARG A 104 -9.87 -3.50 -15.67
#